data_AF-A0A9W7DV88-F1
#
_entry.id   AF-A0A9W7DV88-F1
#
_cell.length_a   1.000
_cell.length_b   1.000
_cell.length_c   1.000
_cell.angle_alpha   90.00
_cell.angle_beta   90.00
_cell.angle_gamma   90.00
#
_symmetry.space_group_name_H-M   'P 1'
#
loop_
_entity.id
_entity.type
_entity.pdbx_description
1 polymer ?
#
loop_
_entity_poly.entity_id
_entity_poly.type
_entity_poly.pdbx_seq_one_letter_code
_entity_poly.pdbx_strand_id
1 'polypeptide(L)'
;MESESPALEKKPKPAIPQRIWRGFKHSFTFHMPVGETSAEKVKYFWMMMGLSAFVNGNVIFWIWLADKKGWADRSEWDDWGSVRSQSRFDAGCEYAADDRTNYVAQPITALSNFSFSFVGLLVLEFAILDLWKNKKSQLFCHDAKSLADAQLIGSHPVLSICLASCCTFMAVTSFFWHASLSNKGALMDFGAMYVLIDYILGLCALRLLAYFNFARVWMLTTCIHIISFFSLGIGIWMYNRNQTQRFENQSDLIMFLIFGIVGGVPIPLIFGLIRMTKNRLLGLFCGAEWRKAKRLKRQARNNGKGVRRRRSWGLGVLALVCIVGAKWFRNGDTTWMCTDVWGPESWFQAHAVWHSGCALAVMFVYLFLRSEVFNMYGYVSKYEADYADESKNWIERQVEKVEDLIEYLDGETKEECVRRKSQMDLRQVNGGKVNMKLVVKERENSLDGIGNVL
;
A
#
# COMPACT_ATOMS: atom_id res chain seq x y z
N MET A 1 -22.74 12.07 -51.29
CA MET A 1 -23.59 11.49 -50.24
C MET A 1 -22.73 11.23 -49.03
N GLU A 2 -22.68 12.18 -48.09
CA GLU A 2 -22.08 11.96 -46.78
C GLU A 2 -23.00 10.99 -46.02
N SER A 3 -22.48 9.83 -45.61
CA SER A 3 -23.24 8.90 -44.78
C SER A 3 -23.37 9.50 -43.39
N GLU A 4 -24.58 9.94 -43.04
CA GLU A 4 -24.91 10.34 -41.68
C GLU A 4 -24.59 9.17 -40.74
N SER A 5 -23.53 9.32 -39.94
CA SER A 5 -23.21 8.34 -38.91
C SER A 5 -24.41 8.26 -37.97
N PRO A 6 -24.97 7.05 -37.74
CA PRO A 6 -26.16 6.90 -36.92
C PRO A 6 -25.92 7.54 -35.56
N ALA A 7 -26.83 8.44 -35.18
CA ALA A 7 -26.78 9.15 -33.91
C ALA A 7 -26.62 8.12 -32.79
N LEU A 8 -25.42 8.11 -32.17
CA LEU A 8 -25.06 7.21 -31.09
C LEU A 8 -26.07 7.38 -29.96
N GLU A 9 -26.97 6.42 -29.84
CA GLU A 9 -28.02 6.39 -28.83
C GLU A 9 -27.37 6.53 -27.46
N LYS A 10 -27.65 7.66 -26.79
CA LYS A 10 -27.06 7.95 -25.48
C LYS A 10 -27.64 6.98 -24.46
N LYS A 11 -26.89 5.91 -24.15
CA LYS A 11 -27.25 5.00 -23.05
C LYS A 11 -27.53 5.81 -21.77
N PRO A 12 -28.65 5.54 -21.08
CA PRO A 12 -29.02 6.27 -19.88
C PRO A 12 -27.92 6.17 -18.83
N LYS A 13 -27.64 7.30 -18.18
CA LYS A 13 -26.65 7.36 -17.10
C LYS A 13 -27.10 6.43 -15.97
N PRO A 14 -26.22 5.57 -15.43
CA PRO A 14 -26.58 4.69 -14.32
C PRO A 14 -26.92 5.50 -13.08
N ALA A 15 -27.90 5.01 -12.31
CA ALA A 15 -28.35 5.59 -11.04
C ALA A 15 -27.19 5.74 -10.03
N ILE A 16 -27.31 6.69 -9.10
CA ILE A 16 -26.26 6.98 -8.09
C ILE A 16 -25.83 5.73 -7.30
N PRO A 17 -26.74 4.88 -6.79
CA PRO A 17 -26.33 3.66 -6.06
C PRO A 17 -25.50 2.71 -6.92
N GLN A 18 -25.83 2.57 -8.21
CA GLN A 18 -25.04 1.75 -9.13
C GLN A 18 -23.65 2.33 -9.39
N ARG A 19 -23.50 3.67 -9.39
CA ARG A 19 -22.19 4.31 -9.53
C ARG A 19 -21.32 4.08 -8.30
N ILE A 20 -21.90 4.21 -7.11
CA ILE A 20 -21.23 3.94 -5.84
C ILE A 20 -20.80 2.47 -5.80
N TRP A 21 -21.70 1.54 -6.09
CA TRP A 21 -21.40 0.11 -6.14
C TRP A 21 -20.32 -0.24 -7.16
N ARG A 22 -20.37 0.34 -8.36
CA ARG A 22 -19.30 0.16 -9.36
C ARG A 22 -17.96 0.72 -8.87
N GLY A 23 -17.98 1.88 -8.20
CA GLY A 23 -16.79 2.47 -7.58
C GLY A 23 -16.20 1.54 -6.53
N PHE A 24 -17.04 1.03 -5.63
CA PHE A 24 -16.68 0.08 -4.59
C PHE A 24 -16.10 -1.20 -5.19
N LYS A 25 -16.86 -1.92 -6.02
CA LYS A 25 -16.42 -3.13 -6.72
C LYS A 25 -15.10 -2.91 -7.47
N HIS A 26 -14.95 -1.76 -8.11
CA HIS A 26 -13.73 -1.45 -8.86
C HIS A 26 -12.52 -1.22 -7.95
N SER A 27 -12.67 -0.48 -6.84
CA SER A 27 -11.59 -0.29 -5.88
C SER A 27 -11.11 -1.64 -5.34
N PHE A 28 -12.01 -2.52 -4.91
CA PHE A 28 -11.62 -3.84 -4.38
C PHE A 28 -11.00 -4.75 -5.44
N THR A 29 -11.61 -4.85 -6.62
CA THR A 29 -11.04 -5.68 -7.71
C THR A 29 -9.69 -5.19 -8.19
N PHE A 30 -9.37 -3.90 -8.04
CA PHE A 30 -8.06 -3.37 -8.38
C PHE A 30 -6.96 -3.90 -7.44
N HIS A 31 -7.28 -4.17 -6.17
CA HIS A 31 -6.33 -4.58 -5.15
C HIS A 31 -6.04 -6.07 -5.10
N MET A 32 -6.90 -6.87 -5.72
CA MET A 32 -6.79 -8.33 -5.72
C MET A 32 -5.63 -8.77 -6.63
N PRO A 33 -4.59 -9.42 -6.06
CA PRO A 33 -3.41 -9.84 -6.81
C PRO A 33 -3.68 -11.06 -7.70
N VAL A 34 -4.74 -11.83 -7.41
CA VAL A 34 -5.12 -13.09 -8.08
C VAL A 34 -6.47 -12.96 -8.77
N GLY A 35 -6.62 -13.64 -9.91
CA GLY A 35 -7.81 -13.61 -10.77
C GLY A 35 -7.51 -12.89 -12.08
N GLU A 36 -7.78 -13.55 -13.20
CA GLU A 36 -7.64 -12.97 -14.54
C GLU A 36 -8.83 -12.07 -14.84
N THR A 37 -10.01 -12.47 -14.36
CA THR A 37 -11.25 -11.75 -14.56
C THR A 37 -11.66 -10.93 -13.35
N SER A 38 -12.45 -9.88 -13.57
CA SER A 38 -13.03 -9.11 -12.47
C SER A 38 -13.94 -9.95 -11.56
N ALA A 39 -14.54 -11.04 -12.07
CA ALA A 39 -15.43 -11.89 -11.29
C ALA A 39 -14.64 -12.76 -10.31
N GLU A 40 -13.55 -13.38 -10.76
CA GLU A 40 -12.65 -14.16 -9.91
C GLU A 40 -12.07 -13.32 -8.79
N LYS A 41 -11.63 -12.10 -9.10
CA LYS A 41 -11.11 -11.15 -8.09
C LYS A 41 -12.12 -10.88 -6.99
N VAL A 42 -13.40 -10.66 -7.34
CA VAL A 42 -14.46 -10.48 -6.34
C VAL A 42 -14.69 -11.76 -5.55
N LYS A 43 -14.69 -12.93 -6.20
CA LYS A 43 -14.85 -14.21 -5.52
C LYS A 43 -13.76 -14.43 -4.47
N TYR A 44 -12.49 -14.25 -4.83
CA TYR A 44 -11.37 -14.38 -3.90
C TYR A 44 -11.48 -13.40 -2.75
N PHE A 45 -11.84 -12.14 -3.02
CA PHE A 45 -12.03 -11.15 -1.97
C PHE A 45 -13.09 -11.57 -0.95
N TRP A 46 -14.25 -12.04 -1.40
CA TRP A 46 -15.28 -12.55 -0.48
C TRP A 46 -14.84 -13.78 0.29
N MET A 47 -14.06 -14.66 -0.34
CA MET A 47 -13.51 -15.83 0.32
C MET A 47 -12.54 -15.43 1.45
N MET A 48 -11.70 -14.41 1.21
CA MET A 48 -10.81 -13.84 2.22
C MET A 48 -11.59 -13.22 3.39
N MET A 49 -12.61 -12.41 3.08
CA MET A 49 -13.52 -11.84 4.09
C MET A 49 -14.20 -12.94 4.90
N GLY A 50 -14.67 -14.00 4.24
CA GLY A 50 -15.30 -15.15 4.88
C GLY A 50 -14.34 -15.91 5.81
N LEU A 51 -13.09 -16.13 5.38
CA LEU A 51 -12.07 -16.79 6.20
C LEU A 51 -11.72 -15.95 7.43
N SER A 52 -11.44 -14.66 7.25
CA SER A 52 -11.16 -13.73 8.34
C SER A 52 -12.34 -13.64 9.33
N ALA A 53 -13.59 -13.62 8.83
CA ALA A 53 -14.79 -13.64 9.68
C ALA A 53 -14.96 -14.97 10.42
N PHE A 54 -14.69 -16.09 9.75
CA PHE A 54 -14.75 -17.42 10.35
C PHE A 54 -13.76 -17.56 11.50
N VAL A 55 -12.49 -17.17 11.32
CA VAL A 55 -11.47 -17.24 12.37
C VAL A 55 -11.89 -16.43 13.60
N ASN A 56 -12.27 -15.16 13.42
CA ASN A 56 -12.71 -14.31 14.53
C ASN A 56 -14.00 -14.84 15.17
N GLY A 57 -14.95 -15.31 14.37
CA GLY A 57 -16.20 -15.90 14.87
C GLY A 57 -15.98 -17.13 15.75
N ASN A 58 -15.01 -17.99 15.43
CA ASN A 58 -14.66 -19.14 16.26
C ASN A 58 -14.05 -18.70 17.61
N VAL A 59 -13.19 -17.69 17.62
CA VAL A 59 -12.61 -17.16 18.86
C VAL A 59 -13.70 -16.55 19.75
N ILE A 60 -14.57 -15.72 19.18
CA ILE A 60 -15.70 -15.11 19.89
C ILE A 60 -16.64 -16.19 20.44
N PHE A 61 -16.98 -17.20 19.62
CA PHE A 61 -17.82 -18.31 20.04
C PHE A 61 -17.20 -19.10 21.19
N TRP A 62 -15.89 -19.35 21.14
CA TRP A 62 -15.17 -20.02 22.21
C TRP A 62 -15.18 -19.21 23.52
N ILE A 63 -14.90 -17.89 23.46
CA ILE A 63 -14.95 -17.00 24.64
C ILE A 63 -16.35 -17.01 25.24
N TRP A 64 -17.38 -16.88 24.41
CA TRP A 64 -18.78 -16.92 24.86
C TRP A 64 -19.12 -18.25 25.53
N LEU A 65 -18.66 -19.37 24.96
CA LEU A 65 -18.89 -20.69 25.54
C LEU A 65 -18.15 -20.87 26.87
N ALA A 66 -16.91 -20.39 26.96
CA ALA A 66 -16.10 -20.45 28.16
C ALA A 66 -16.75 -19.66 29.31
N ASP A 67 -17.23 -18.44 29.02
CA ASP A 67 -17.97 -17.61 29.96
C ASP A 67 -19.27 -18.29 30.42
N LYS A 68 -20.09 -18.80 29.49
CA LYS A 68 -21.37 -19.44 29.82
C LYS A 68 -21.23 -20.73 30.63
N LYS A 69 -20.13 -21.46 30.45
CA LYS A 69 -19.86 -22.69 31.19
C LYS A 69 -19.10 -22.45 32.49
N GLY A 70 -18.69 -21.21 32.78
CA GLY A 70 -17.81 -20.91 33.91
C GLY A 70 -16.46 -21.61 33.79
N TRP A 71 -16.00 -21.87 32.56
CA TRP A 71 -14.65 -22.42 32.32
C TRP A 71 -13.57 -21.36 32.51
N ALA A 72 -13.96 -20.10 32.40
CA ALA A 72 -13.12 -18.95 32.62
C ALA A 72 -13.91 -17.92 33.43
N ASP A 73 -13.23 -17.26 34.36
CA ASP A 73 -13.82 -16.21 35.20
C ASP A 73 -12.84 -15.05 35.38
N ARG A 74 -13.32 -13.99 36.04
CA ARG A 74 -12.54 -12.76 36.19
C ARG A 74 -11.31 -12.92 37.08
N SER A 75 -11.27 -13.94 37.94
CA SER A 75 -10.12 -14.19 38.83
C SER A 75 -8.88 -14.59 38.05
N GLU A 76 -9.02 -15.12 36.83
CA GLU A 76 -7.91 -15.36 35.91
C GLU A 76 -7.12 -14.08 35.56
N TRP A 77 -7.74 -12.90 35.75
CA TRP A 77 -7.09 -11.62 35.50
C TRP A 77 -6.39 -11.04 36.75
N ASP A 78 -6.61 -11.58 37.95
CA ASP A 78 -6.11 -11.01 39.20
C ASP A 78 -4.57 -11.01 39.27
N ASP A 79 -3.92 -12.01 38.67
CA ASP A 79 -2.46 -12.12 38.60
C ASP A 79 -1.80 -11.05 37.70
N TRP A 80 -2.60 -10.38 36.87
CA TRP A 80 -2.12 -9.35 35.95
C TRP A 80 -1.99 -7.96 36.60
N GLY A 81 -2.12 -7.90 37.92
CA GLY A 81 -1.92 -6.72 38.75
C GLY A 81 -3.23 -6.19 39.31
N SER A 82 -3.14 -5.20 40.19
CA SER A 82 -4.34 -4.62 40.80
C SER A 82 -5.33 -4.18 39.73
N VAL A 83 -6.58 -4.63 39.86
CA VAL A 83 -7.72 -4.09 39.13
C VAL A 83 -7.64 -2.59 39.30
N ARG A 84 -7.45 -1.87 38.19
CA ARG A 84 -7.39 -0.42 38.25
C ARG A 84 -8.72 0.01 38.86
N SER A 85 -8.70 0.76 39.96
CA SER A 85 -9.91 1.43 40.47
C SER A 85 -10.29 2.48 39.43
N GLN A 86 -10.91 2.06 38.34
CA GLN A 86 -11.19 2.96 37.25
C GLN A 86 -12.29 3.89 37.71
N SER A 87 -11.92 5.16 37.84
CA SER A 87 -12.94 6.20 37.86
C SER A 87 -13.77 6.06 36.59
N ARG A 88 -15.07 6.36 36.67
CA ARG A 88 -16.06 6.24 35.59
C ARG A 88 -15.57 6.83 34.24
N PHE A 89 -14.63 7.78 34.28
CA PHE A 89 -14.05 8.45 33.12
C PHE A 89 -13.03 7.63 32.32
N ASP A 90 -12.31 6.69 32.96
CA ASP A 90 -11.24 5.93 32.31
C ASP A 90 -11.76 4.70 31.55
N ALA A 91 -12.81 4.07 32.08
CA ALA A 91 -13.32 2.79 31.57
C ALA A 91 -14.28 2.94 30.37
N GLY A 92 -14.80 4.14 30.10
CA GLY A 92 -15.95 4.28 29.21
C GLY A 92 -17.25 3.77 29.84
N CYS A 93 -18.36 3.86 29.09
CA CYS A 93 -19.69 3.65 29.67
C CYS A 93 -20.00 2.19 30.03
N GLU A 94 -19.39 1.20 29.37
CA GLU A 94 -19.73 -0.22 29.54
C GLU A 94 -19.42 -0.76 30.95
N TYR A 95 -18.44 -0.18 31.65
CA TYR A 95 -18.04 -0.62 32.98
C TYR A 95 -19.06 -0.27 34.08
N ALA A 96 -19.92 0.72 33.86
CA ALA A 96 -20.77 1.26 34.91
C ALA A 96 -22.04 0.44 35.18
N ALA A 97 -22.30 -0.65 34.45
CA ALA A 97 -23.58 -1.38 34.55
C ALA A 97 -23.51 -2.90 34.45
N ASP A 98 -22.38 -3.50 34.06
CA ASP A 98 -22.48 -4.80 33.40
C ASP A 98 -21.84 -5.98 34.16
N ASP A 99 -22.70 -6.74 34.84
CA ASP A 99 -22.43 -8.11 35.34
C ASP A 99 -22.80 -9.18 34.27
N ARG A 100 -22.99 -8.82 32.99
CA ARG A 100 -23.45 -9.76 31.93
C ARG A 100 -22.53 -10.96 31.69
N THR A 101 -21.24 -10.85 32.03
CA THR A 101 -20.28 -11.94 31.85
C THR A 101 -19.37 -12.08 33.07
N ASN A 102 -19.04 -13.32 33.41
CA ASN A 102 -18.14 -13.63 34.50
C ASN A 102 -16.67 -13.49 34.10
N TYR A 103 -16.35 -13.58 32.80
CA TYR A 103 -14.97 -13.60 32.31
C TYR A 103 -14.46 -12.24 31.80
N VAL A 104 -15.27 -11.48 31.04
CA VAL A 104 -14.80 -10.28 30.33
C VAL A 104 -15.39 -9.02 30.96
N ALA A 105 -14.55 -8.11 31.43
CA ALA A 105 -15.03 -6.90 32.11
C ALA A 105 -15.87 -5.97 31.23
N GLN A 106 -15.55 -5.89 29.93
CA GLN A 106 -16.26 -5.06 28.95
C GLN A 106 -16.51 -5.84 27.66
N PRO A 107 -17.50 -6.74 27.63
CA PRO A 107 -17.67 -7.72 26.55
C PRO A 107 -17.73 -7.10 25.16
N ILE A 108 -18.58 -6.09 24.94
CA ILE A 108 -18.78 -5.47 23.64
C ILE A 108 -17.52 -4.72 23.21
N THR A 109 -16.93 -3.93 24.11
CA THR A 109 -15.71 -3.17 23.82
C THR A 109 -14.52 -4.10 23.59
N ALA A 110 -14.33 -5.14 24.41
CA ALA A 110 -13.28 -6.13 24.23
C ALA A 110 -13.44 -6.89 22.91
N LEU A 111 -14.64 -7.43 22.62
CA LEU A 111 -14.88 -8.20 21.39
C LEU A 111 -14.79 -7.33 20.12
N SER A 112 -15.11 -6.03 20.21
CA SER A 112 -14.96 -5.14 19.05
C SER A 112 -13.52 -4.98 18.56
N ASN A 113 -12.51 -5.30 19.40
CA ASN A 113 -11.11 -5.30 18.99
C ASN A 113 -10.77 -6.40 17.97
N PHE A 114 -11.62 -7.43 17.83
CA PHE A 114 -11.50 -8.39 16.72
C PHE A 114 -11.70 -7.74 15.35
N SER A 115 -12.20 -6.50 15.26
CA SER A 115 -12.14 -5.70 14.03
C SER A 115 -10.70 -5.45 13.54
N PHE A 116 -9.75 -5.21 14.44
CA PHE A 116 -8.33 -5.11 14.08
C PHE A 116 -7.75 -6.46 13.65
N SER A 117 -8.11 -7.55 14.34
CA SER A 117 -7.70 -8.92 13.96
C SER A 117 -8.22 -9.25 12.56
N PHE A 118 -9.49 -8.94 12.29
CA PHE A 118 -10.12 -9.12 10.98
C PHE A 118 -9.36 -8.37 9.87
N VAL A 119 -8.99 -7.11 10.12
CA VAL A 119 -8.17 -6.32 9.20
C VAL A 119 -6.77 -6.93 9.03
N GLY A 120 -6.14 -7.36 10.13
CA GLY A 120 -4.83 -8.00 10.13
C GLY A 120 -4.79 -9.28 9.29
N LEU A 121 -5.77 -10.17 9.46
CA LEU A 121 -5.91 -11.40 8.68
C LEU A 121 -6.09 -11.10 7.19
N LEU A 122 -6.96 -10.15 6.84
CA LEU A 122 -7.14 -9.74 5.44
C LEU A 122 -5.84 -9.21 4.81
N VAL A 123 -5.09 -8.37 5.54
CA VAL A 123 -3.80 -7.85 5.09
C VAL A 123 -2.77 -8.98 4.93
N LEU A 124 -2.76 -9.95 5.84
CA LEU A 124 -1.90 -11.14 5.76
C LEU A 124 -2.24 -11.97 4.53
N GLU A 125 -3.52 -12.20 4.27
CA GLU A 125 -3.98 -12.94 3.09
C GLU A 125 -3.57 -12.23 1.79
N PHE A 126 -3.66 -10.89 1.72
CA PHE A 126 -3.10 -10.12 0.61
C PHE A 126 -1.60 -10.36 0.43
N ALA A 127 -0.83 -10.37 1.54
CA ALA A 127 0.60 -10.61 1.52
C ALA A 127 0.96 -12.02 1.02
N ILE A 128 0.22 -13.04 1.45
CA ILE A 128 0.41 -14.44 1.02
C ILE A 128 0.15 -14.57 -0.49
N LEU A 129 -0.91 -13.95 -0.99
CA LEU A 129 -1.22 -13.97 -2.42
C LEU A 129 -0.15 -13.25 -3.24
N ASP A 130 0.42 -12.15 -2.73
CA ASP A 130 1.54 -11.46 -3.38
C ASP A 130 2.80 -12.32 -3.39
N LEU A 131 3.14 -13.00 -2.29
CA LEU A 131 4.25 -13.94 -2.25
C LEU A 131 4.08 -15.04 -3.29
N TRP A 132 2.88 -15.61 -3.40
CA TRP A 132 2.59 -16.66 -4.37
C TRP A 132 2.73 -16.16 -5.82
N LYS A 133 2.25 -14.95 -6.10
CA LYS A 133 2.38 -14.31 -7.42
C LYS A 133 3.84 -13.96 -7.74
N ASN A 134 4.59 -13.44 -6.78
CA ASN A 134 5.98 -13.04 -6.97
C ASN A 134 6.87 -14.26 -7.21
N LYS A 135 6.60 -15.40 -6.56
CA LYS A 135 7.31 -16.66 -6.84
C LYS A 135 7.15 -17.13 -8.30
N LYS A 136 5.95 -16.99 -8.87
CA LYS A 136 5.74 -17.28 -10.30
C LYS A 136 6.46 -16.26 -11.19
N SER A 137 6.42 -14.98 -10.84
CA SER A 137 6.99 -13.91 -11.66
C SER A 137 8.52 -13.91 -11.66
N GLN A 138 9.16 -14.19 -10.52
CA GLN A 138 10.62 -14.29 -10.42
C GLN A 138 11.20 -15.43 -11.25
N LEU A 139 10.44 -16.50 -11.50
CA LEU A 139 10.86 -17.57 -12.40
C LEU A 139 10.91 -17.15 -13.88
N PHE A 140 10.28 -16.02 -14.25
CA PHE A 140 10.06 -15.63 -15.65
C PHE A 140 10.49 -14.18 -16.00
N CYS A 141 11.00 -13.37 -15.06
CA CYS A 141 11.16 -11.93 -15.30
C CYS A 141 12.60 -11.41 -15.05
N HIS A 142 13.43 -11.48 -16.09
CA HIS A 142 14.49 -10.48 -16.35
C HIS A 142 13.94 -9.19 -17.01
N ASP A 143 12.62 -9.10 -17.22
CA ASP A 143 12.01 -8.01 -17.98
C ASP A 143 11.71 -6.80 -17.08
N ALA A 144 12.60 -5.80 -17.16
CA ALA A 144 12.57 -4.51 -16.46
C ALA A 144 11.20 -3.80 -16.52
N LYS A 145 10.41 -4.09 -17.57
CA LYS A 145 9.09 -3.51 -17.79
C LYS A 145 8.04 -3.97 -16.78
N SER A 146 8.12 -5.20 -16.27
CA SER A 146 7.16 -5.70 -15.26
C SER A 146 7.39 -5.03 -13.89
N LEU A 147 8.63 -4.63 -13.61
CA LEU A 147 9.03 -3.96 -12.38
C LEU A 147 8.53 -2.50 -12.33
N ALA A 148 8.40 -1.85 -13.49
CA ALA A 148 7.93 -0.46 -13.62
C ALA A 148 6.45 -0.24 -13.24
N ASP A 149 5.66 -1.31 -13.25
CA ASP A 149 4.25 -1.29 -12.89
C ASP A 149 3.97 -1.88 -11.49
N ALA A 150 5.02 -2.25 -10.76
CA ALA A 150 4.88 -2.85 -9.45
C ALA A 150 4.36 -1.83 -8.42
N GLN A 151 3.32 -2.22 -7.69
CA GLN A 151 2.85 -1.52 -6.50
C GLN A 151 3.86 -1.74 -5.38
N LEU A 152 4.33 -0.68 -4.73
CA LEU A 152 5.42 -0.77 -3.72
C LEU A 152 5.10 -1.79 -2.62
N ILE A 153 3.89 -1.76 -2.07
CA ILE A 153 3.47 -2.72 -1.04
C ILE A 153 3.31 -4.13 -1.63
N GLY A 154 2.77 -4.25 -2.85
CA GLY A 154 2.60 -5.55 -3.51
C GLY A 154 3.92 -6.21 -3.93
N SER A 155 4.96 -5.42 -4.23
CA SER A 155 6.31 -5.92 -4.52
C SER A 155 7.09 -6.29 -3.26
N HIS A 156 6.67 -5.83 -2.08
CA HIS A 156 7.30 -6.12 -0.80
C HIS A 156 6.28 -6.69 0.20
N PRO A 157 5.87 -7.97 0.04
CA PRO A 157 4.83 -8.58 0.88
C PRO A 157 5.16 -8.56 2.38
N VAL A 158 6.45 -8.55 2.73
CA VAL A 158 6.93 -8.42 4.11
C VAL A 158 6.34 -7.18 4.79
N LEU A 159 6.17 -6.06 4.07
CA LEU A 159 5.53 -4.86 4.62
C LEU A 159 4.07 -5.10 5.01
N SER A 160 3.35 -5.91 4.21
CA SER A 160 1.98 -6.29 4.54
C SER A 160 1.94 -7.25 5.72
N ILE A 161 2.86 -8.24 5.80
CA ILE A 161 2.95 -9.17 6.92
C ILE A 161 3.19 -8.41 8.23
N CYS A 162 4.12 -7.46 8.24
CA CYS A 162 4.40 -6.66 9.44
C CYS A 162 3.18 -5.81 9.86
N LEU A 163 2.48 -5.15 8.92
CA LEU A 163 1.25 -4.44 9.25
C LEU A 163 0.17 -5.38 9.83
N ALA A 164 0.02 -6.56 9.24
CA ALA A 164 -0.89 -7.58 9.74
C ALA A 164 -0.56 -7.98 11.18
N SER A 165 0.73 -8.21 11.47
CA SER A 165 1.20 -8.48 12.83
C SER A 165 0.91 -7.33 13.79
N CYS A 166 1.11 -6.08 13.39
CA CYS A 166 0.76 -4.90 14.20
C CYS A 166 -0.75 -4.85 14.50
N CYS A 167 -1.61 -5.13 13.53
CA CYS A 167 -3.06 -5.15 13.71
C CYS A 167 -3.52 -6.29 14.63
N THR A 168 -2.95 -7.49 14.46
CA THR A 168 -3.26 -8.63 15.34
C THR A 168 -2.75 -8.39 16.76
N PHE A 169 -1.56 -7.80 16.91
CA PHE A 169 -1.02 -7.42 18.21
C PHE A 169 -1.93 -6.41 18.91
N MET A 170 -2.35 -5.35 18.20
CA MET A 170 -3.34 -4.37 18.68
C MET A 170 -4.65 -5.05 19.11
N ALA A 171 -5.18 -5.99 18.31
CA ALA A 171 -6.40 -6.70 18.65
C ALA A 171 -6.28 -7.49 19.97
N VAL A 172 -5.17 -8.20 20.16
CA VAL A 172 -4.92 -9.03 21.35
C VAL A 172 -4.70 -8.17 22.60
N THR A 173 -3.84 -7.15 22.51
CA THR A 173 -3.52 -6.31 23.68
C THR A 173 -4.72 -5.45 24.11
N SER A 174 -5.49 -4.94 23.15
CA SER A 174 -6.70 -4.18 23.45
C SER A 174 -7.83 -5.06 23.98
N PHE A 175 -8.03 -6.25 23.41
CA PHE A 175 -8.94 -7.25 23.99
C PHE A 175 -8.54 -7.54 25.45
N PHE A 176 -7.26 -7.83 25.69
CA PHE A 176 -6.75 -8.13 27.02
C PHE A 176 -6.95 -6.97 28.01
N TRP A 177 -6.74 -5.73 27.56
CA TRP A 177 -7.04 -4.54 28.38
C TRP A 177 -8.51 -4.46 28.74
N HIS A 178 -9.42 -4.51 27.76
CA HIS A 178 -10.85 -4.37 28.02
C HIS A 178 -11.46 -5.59 28.74
N ALA A 179 -10.84 -6.76 28.63
CA ALA A 179 -11.24 -7.95 29.37
C ALA A 179 -10.80 -7.90 30.84
N SER A 180 -9.56 -7.50 31.11
CA SER A 180 -8.98 -7.52 32.47
C SER A 180 -9.16 -6.22 33.25
N LEU A 181 -9.17 -5.07 32.55
CA LEU A 181 -9.05 -3.73 33.10
C LEU A 181 -7.83 -3.54 34.04
N SER A 182 -6.79 -4.33 33.79
CA SER A 182 -5.53 -4.31 34.54
C SER A 182 -4.57 -3.23 34.06
N ASN A 183 -3.79 -2.62 34.97
CA ASN A 183 -2.80 -1.61 34.59
C ASN A 183 -1.77 -2.12 33.57
N LYS A 184 -1.43 -3.41 33.62
CA LYS A 184 -0.56 -4.06 32.63
C LYS A 184 -1.25 -4.14 31.26
N GLY A 185 -2.54 -4.47 31.24
CA GLY A 185 -3.33 -4.50 30.01
C GLY A 185 -3.39 -3.14 29.33
N ALA A 186 -3.67 -2.08 30.08
CA ALA A 186 -3.65 -0.70 29.55
C ALA A 186 -2.30 -0.35 28.93
N LEU A 187 -1.19 -0.69 29.61
CA LEU A 187 0.15 -0.45 29.09
C LEU A 187 0.37 -1.16 27.75
N MET A 188 -0.02 -2.44 27.66
CA MET A 188 0.11 -3.23 26.43
C MET A 188 -0.76 -2.68 25.30
N ASP A 189 -1.98 -2.25 25.60
CA ASP A 189 -2.91 -1.62 24.66
C ASP A 189 -2.31 -0.33 24.08
N PHE A 190 -1.89 0.61 24.94
CA PHE A 190 -1.24 1.85 24.48
C PHE A 190 0.04 1.56 23.70
N GLY A 191 0.88 0.65 24.17
CA GLY A 191 2.11 0.25 23.47
C GLY A 191 1.83 -0.27 22.06
N ALA A 192 0.78 -1.08 21.90
CA ALA A 192 0.36 -1.58 20.59
C ALA A 192 -0.16 -0.47 19.67
N MET A 193 -0.89 0.51 20.21
CA MET A 193 -1.32 1.68 19.43
C MET A 193 -0.13 2.45 18.85
N TYR A 194 0.90 2.72 19.66
CA TYR A 194 2.12 3.39 19.21
C TYR A 194 2.82 2.58 18.10
N VAL A 195 3.03 1.29 18.31
CA VAL A 195 3.63 0.40 17.30
C VAL A 195 2.89 0.47 15.97
N LEU A 196 1.55 0.42 16.00
CA LEU A 196 0.74 0.49 14.80
C LEU A 196 0.84 1.86 14.10
N ILE A 197 0.79 2.96 14.86
CA ILE A 197 0.94 4.32 14.35
C ILE A 197 2.31 4.51 13.70
N ASP A 198 3.37 4.14 14.40
CA ASP A 198 4.74 4.30 13.91
C ASP A 198 4.98 3.47 12.66
N TYR A 199 4.38 2.27 12.59
CA TYR A 199 4.45 1.47 11.39
C TYR A 199 3.77 2.15 10.18
N ILE A 200 2.58 2.71 10.37
CA ILE A 200 1.85 3.46 9.32
C ILE A 200 2.64 4.70 8.89
N LEU A 201 3.17 5.46 9.85
CA LEU A 201 4.04 6.61 9.58
C LEU A 201 5.28 6.19 8.79
N GLY A 202 5.89 5.06 9.16
CA GLY A 202 6.98 4.43 8.44
C GLY A 202 6.62 4.11 6.99
N LEU A 203 5.45 3.50 6.73
CA LEU A 203 4.98 3.26 5.37
C LEU A 203 4.76 4.56 4.57
N CYS A 204 4.22 5.59 5.22
CA CYS A 204 4.06 6.92 4.61
C CYS A 204 5.42 7.57 4.29
N ALA A 205 6.40 7.46 5.19
CA ALA A 205 7.76 7.97 5.00
C ALA A 205 8.50 7.21 3.89
N LEU A 206 8.40 5.87 3.88
CA LEU A 206 8.92 5.01 2.82
C LEU A 206 8.41 5.46 1.45
N ARG A 207 7.11 5.76 1.39
CA ARG A 207 6.49 6.31 0.19
C ARG A 207 7.07 7.67 -0.20
N LEU A 208 7.23 8.59 0.74
CA LEU A 208 7.79 9.93 0.47
C LEU A 208 9.22 9.81 -0.06
N LEU A 209 10.00 8.89 0.50
CA LEU A 209 11.39 8.68 0.12
C LEU A 209 11.53 7.92 -1.20
N ALA A 210 10.62 6.99 -1.50
CA ALA A 210 10.50 6.39 -2.83
C ALA A 210 10.21 7.43 -3.91
N TYR A 211 9.58 8.56 -3.57
CA TYR A 211 9.40 9.69 -4.49
C TYR A 211 10.70 10.45 -4.75
N PHE A 212 11.61 10.52 -3.77
CA PHE A 212 12.92 11.18 -3.88
C PHE A 212 14.01 10.27 -4.46
N ASN A 213 13.66 9.08 -4.97
CA ASN A 213 14.60 8.13 -5.57
C ASN A 213 15.78 7.76 -4.66
N PHE A 214 15.59 7.71 -3.34
CA PHE A 214 16.60 7.16 -2.45
C PHE A 214 16.71 5.64 -2.72
N ALA A 215 17.67 5.26 -3.57
CA ALA A 215 17.80 3.95 -4.22
C ALA A 215 18.02 2.74 -3.28
N ARG A 216 17.97 2.94 -1.97
CA ARG A 216 18.18 1.89 -0.97
C ARG A 216 16.95 1.73 -0.07
N VAL A 217 15.83 1.42 -0.73
CA VAL A 217 14.55 1.05 -0.11
C VAL A 217 14.72 0.05 1.04
N TRP A 218 15.65 -0.90 0.91
CA TRP A 218 15.94 -1.91 1.95
C TRP A 218 16.53 -1.34 3.24
N MET A 219 17.52 -0.43 3.15
CA MET A 219 18.06 0.23 4.34
C MET A 219 16.98 1.04 5.05
N LEU A 220 16.08 1.64 4.28
CA LEU A 220 15.01 2.44 4.82
C LEU A 220 13.93 1.61 5.51
N THR A 221 13.53 0.48 4.92
CA THR A 221 12.64 -0.48 5.57
C THR A 221 13.24 -0.94 6.90
N THR A 222 14.54 -1.24 6.93
CA THR A 222 15.26 -1.58 8.17
C THR A 222 15.26 -0.42 9.17
N CYS A 223 15.52 0.82 8.73
CA CYS A 223 15.44 2.00 9.59
C CYS A 223 14.03 2.20 10.17
N ILE A 224 12.97 1.98 9.38
CA ILE A 224 11.59 2.06 9.84
C ILE A 224 11.33 1.01 10.92
N HIS A 225 11.75 -0.23 10.72
CA HIS A 225 11.59 -1.28 11.73
C HIS A 225 12.35 -0.95 13.02
N ILE A 226 13.58 -0.46 12.90
CA ILE A 226 14.37 -0.01 14.04
C ILE A 226 13.65 1.12 14.77
N ILE A 227 13.18 2.15 14.04
CA ILE A 227 12.45 3.28 14.63
C ILE A 227 11.18 2.79 15.32
N SER A 228 10.35 1.94 14.70
CA SER A 228 9.13 1.39 15.33
C SER A 228 9.45 0.60 16.61
N PHE A 229 10.53 -0.19 16.63
CA PHE A 229 11.00 -0.89 17.83
C PHE A 229 11.47 0.06 18.93
N PHE A 230 12.21 1.12 18.57
CA PHE A 230 12.61 2.16 19.53
C PHE A 230 11.41 2.95 20.06
N SER A 231 10.41 3.17 19.21
CA SER A 231 9.19 3.90 19.57
C SER A 231 8.32 3.12 20.55
N LEU A 232 8.26 1.79 20.43
CA LEU A 232 7.70 0.91 21.47
C LEU A 232 8.43 1.09 22.80
N GLY A 233 9.77 1.11 22.77
CA GLY A 233 10.59 1.36 23.97
C GLY A 233 10.32 2.72 24.60
N ILE A 234 10.17 3.78 23.79
CA ILE A 234 9.82 5.13 24.26
C ILE A 234 8.40 5.17 24.81
N GLY A 235 7.43 4.55 24.16
CA GLY A 235 6.04 4.49 24.64
C GLY A 235 5.94 3.80 25.99
N ILE A 236 6.62 2.66 26.16
CA ILE A 236 6.74 1.95 27.44
C ILE A 236 7.44 2.82 28.49
N TRP A 237 8.53 3.49 28.13
CA TRP A 237 9.29 4.35 29.04
C TRP A 237 8.49 5.57 29.49
N MET A 238 7.80 6.25 28.57
CA MET A 238 6.95 7.41 28.87
C MET A 238 5.78 7.00 29.76
N TYR A 239 5.16 5.85 29.50
CA TYR A 239 4.10 5.32 30.34
C TYR A 239 4.59 5.04 31.77
N ASN A 240 5.74 4.38 31.91
CA ASN A 240 6.32 4.07 33.23
C ASN A 240 6.71 5.32 34.01
N ARG A 241 7.16 6.39 33.32
CA ARG A 241 7.58 7.63 33.96
C ARG A 241 6.42 8.54 34.36
N ASN A 242 5.30 8.50 33.63
CA ASN A 242 4.15 9.39 33.83
C ASN A 242 2.95 8.77 34.56
N GLN A 243 3.09 7.60 35.20
CA GLN A 243 2.07 7.05 36.11
C GLN A 243 1.55 8.08 37.16
N THR A 244 2.35 9.11 37.47
CA THR A 244 2.05 10.18 38.44
C THR A 244 1.40 11.45 37.87
N GLN A 245 1.38 11.69 36.55
CA GLN A 245 0.62 12.79 35.95
C GLN A 245 -0.53 12.23 35.12
N ARG A 246 -1.75 12.42 35.63
CA ARG A 246 -2.99 11.82 35.15
C ARG A 246 -3.19 11.94 33.62
N PHE A 247 -3.83 10.89 33.11
CA PHE A 247 -4.21 10.56 31.73
C PHE A 247 -5.05 11.60 30.95
N GLU A 248 -5.04 12.89 31.31
CA GLU A 248 -5.76 13.94 30.59
C GLU A 248 -5.30 14.10 29.12
N ASN A 249 -4.11 13.59 28.78
CA ASN A 249 -3.52 13.67 27.44
C ASN A 249 -3.77 12.44 26.54
N GLN A 250 -4.74 11.56 26.82
CA GLN A 250 -5.17 10.54 25.81
C GLN A 250 -5.63 11.20 24.48
N SER A 251 -6.06 12.45 24.53
CA SER A 251 -6.30 13.30 23.37
C SER A 251 -5.09 13.39 22.44
N ASP A 252 -3.87 13.42 22.99
CA ASP A 252 -2.65 13.66 22.23
C ASP A 252 -2.29 12.46 21.36
N LEU A 253 -2.49 11.24 21.85
CA LEU A 253 -2.28 10.01 21.09
C LEU A 253 -3.20 9.92 19.87
N ILE A 254 -4.47 10.27 20.06
CA ILE A 254 -5.45 10.28 18.98
C ILE A 254 -5.15 11.42 18.01
N MET A 255 -4.70 12.57 18.50
CA MET A 255 -4.20 13.64 17.64
C MET A 255 -2.97 13.18 16.87
N PHE A 256 -2.06 12.37 17.43
CA PHE A 256 -0.94 11.77 16.70
C PHE A 256 -1.40 10.78 15.61
N LEU A 257 -2.38 9.92 15.89
CA LEU A 257 -2.97 9.01 14.89
C LEU A 257 -3.66 9.82 13.77
N ILE A 258 -4.44 10.84 14.14
CA ILE A 258 -5.06 11.78 13.21
C ILE A 258 -3.98 12.50 12.42
N PHE A 259 -2.97 13.10 13.03
CA PHE A 259 -1.87 13.78 12.33
C PHE A 259 -1.00 12.84 11.51
N GLY A 260 -0.88 11.56 11.85
CA GLY A 260 -0.19 10.59 11.03
C GLY A 260 -0.98 10.24 9.78
N ILE A 261 -2.30 10.03 9.91
CA ILE A 261 -3.20 9.74 8.78
C ILE A 261 -3.48 11.02 7.96
N VAL A 262 -3.80 12.13 8.61
CA VAL A 262 -4.03 13.49 8.07
C VAL A 262 -2.74 14.20 7.67
N GLY A 263 -1.57 13.77 8.12
CA GLY A 263 -0.29 14.24 7.59
C GLY A 263 0.12 13.40 6.39
N GLY A 264 0.07 12.07 6.55
CA GLY A 264 0.51 11.09 5.57
C GLY A 264 -0.38 10.96 4.33
N VAL A 265 -1.70 11.18 4.43
CA VAL A 265 -2.63 11.13 3.27
C VAL A 265 -2.64 12.43 2.47
N PRO A 266 -2.59 13.63 3.08
CA PRO A 266 -2.54 14.89 2.36
C PRO A 266 -1.21 15.21 1.71
N ILE A 267 -0.05 14.80 2.24
CA ILE A 267 1.24 14.97 1.54
C ILE A 267 1.14 14.47 0.07
N PRO A 268 0.66 13.24 -0.16
CA PRO A 268 0.25 12.75 -1.47
C PRO A 268 -0.70 13.65 -2.23
N LEU A 269 -1.80 14.09 -1.60
CA LEU A 269 -2.79 14.97 -2.24
C LEU A 269 -2.15 16.26 -2.67
N ILE A 270 -1.31 16.86 -1.83
CA ILE A 270 -0.54 18.07 -2.07
C ILE A 270 0.39 17.84 -3.24
N PHE A 271 1.22 16.79 -3.25
CA PHE A 271 2.06 16.46 -4.41
C PHE A 271 1.25 16.16 -5.68
N GLY A 272 0.10 15.51 -5.52
CA GLY A 272 -0.85 15.25 -6.59
C GLY A 272 -1.44 16.53 -7.17
N LEU A 273 -1.86 17.45 -6.31
CA LEU A 273 -2.38 18.77 -6.63
C LEU A 273 -1.29 19.61 -7.28
N ILE A 274 -0.10 19.72 -6.68
CA ILE A 274 1.08 20.39 -7.26
C ILE A 274 1.36 19.85 -8.66
N ARG A 275 1.36 18.52 -8.85
CA ARG A 275 1.55 17.92 -10.18
C ARG A 275 0.40 18.23 -11.14
N MET A 276 -0.85 18.22 -10.68
CA MET A 276 -2.00 18.58 -11.51
C MET A 276 -1.95 20.05 -11.91
N THR A 277 -1.64 20.94 -10.98
CA THR A 277 -1.45 22.37 -11.19
C THR A 277 -0.29 22.62 -12.15
N LYS A 278 0.88 21.98 -11.95
CA LYS A 278 2.00 22.01 -12.89
C LYS A 278 1.58 21.58 -14.30
N ASN A 279 0.83 20.48 -14.44
CA ASN A 279 0.36 20.01 -15.75
C ASN A 279 -0.68 20.95 -16.40
N ARG A 280 -1.46 21.68 -15.60
CA ARG A 280 -2.38 22.72 -16.10
C ARG A 280 -1.62 23.96 -16.54
N LEU A 281 -0.68 24.44 -15.73
CA LEU A 281 0.20 25.56 -16.08
C LEU A 281 1.01 25.27 -17.34
N LEU A 282 1.65 24.09 -17.44
CA LEU A 282 2.32 23.67 -18.68
C LEU A 282 1.36 23.60 -19.88
N GLY A 283 0.08 23.28 -19.66
CA GLY A 283 -0.92 23.32 -20.72
C GLY A 283 -1.33 24.71 -21.16
N LEU A 284 -1.25 25.70 -20.27
CA LEU A 284 -1.50 27.10 -20.58
C LEU A 284 -0.29 27.72 -21.30
N PHE A 285 0.93 27.44 -20.82
CA PHE A 285 2.15 28.07 -21.34
C PHE A 285 2.81 27.32 -22.50
N CYS A 286 2.78 25.98 -22.55
CA CYS A 286 3.46 25.19 -23.59
C CYS A 286 2.54 24.77 -24.77
N GLY A 287 1.36 25.37 -24.90
CA GLY A 287 0.58 25.40 -26.14
C GLY A 287 0.24 24.06 -26.80
N ALA A 288 0.42 23.99 -28.13
CA ALA A 288 -0.02 22.90 -28.99
C ALA A 288 0.78 21.59 -28.81
N GLU A 289 2.07 21.68 -28.50
CA GLU A 289 2.94 20.50 -28.36
C GLU A 289 2.58 19.64 -27.15
N TRP A 290 2.31 20.28 -26.01
CA TRP A 290 1.83 19.56 -24.83
C TRP A 290 0.49 18.85 -25.09
N ARG A 291 -0.40 19.47 -25.87
CA ARG A 291 -1.67 18.87 -26.29
C ARG A 291 -1.43 17.66 -27.21
N LYS A 292 -0.46 17.72 -28.13
CA LYS A 292 -0.06 16.60 -29.00
C LYS A 292 0.52 15.45 -28.18
N ALA A 293 1.48 15.71 -27.28
CA ALA A 293 2.05 14.69 -26.39
C ALA A 293 0.98 14.03 -25.50
N LYS A 294 0.03 14.81 -24.98
CA LYS A 294 -1.09 14.29 -24.18
C LYS A 294 -2.06 13.44 -25.01
N ARG A 295 -2.33 13.80 -26.26
CA ARG A 295 -3.13 12.98 -27.20
C ARG A 295 -2.43 11.66 -27.51
N LEU A 296 -1.14 11.69 -27.86
CA LEU A 296 -0.35 10.48 -28.12
C LEU A 296 -0.33 9.56 -26.89
N LYS A 297 -0.14 10.10 -25.70
CA LYS A 297 -0.19 9.34 -24.45
C LYS A 297 -1.59 8.77 -24.16
N ARG A 298 -2.66 9.45 -24.56
CA ARG A 298 -4.05 8.94 -24.48
C ARG A 298 -4.31 7.86 -25.52
N GLN A 299 -3.83 8.00 -26.75
CA GLN A 299 -3.92 6.96 -27.78
C GLN A 299 -3.15 5.71 -27.37
N ALA A 300 -1.91 5.86 -26.88
CA ALA A 300 -1.14 4.74 -26.34
C ALA A 300 -1.87 4.01 -25.20
N ARG A 301 -2.60 4.75 -24.35
CA ARG A 301 -3.48 4.18 -23.32
C ARG A 301 -4.72 3.48 -23.89
N ASN A 302 -5.37 4.07 -24.88
CA ASN A 302 -6.57 3.50 -25.49
C ASN A 302 -6.26 2.22 -26.28
N ASN A 303 -5.06 2.13 -26.84
CA ASN A 303 -4.57 0.95 -27.55
C ASN A 303 -4.12 -0.18 -26.60
N GLY A 304 -4.53 -0.15 -25.32
CA GLY A 304 -4.17 -1.16 -24.32
C GLY A 304 -2.71 -1.16 -23.87
N LYS A 305 -1.83 -0.36 -24.49
CA LYS A 305 -0.39 -0.32 -24.19
C LYS A 305 -0.02 0.53 -22.96
N GLY A 306 -0.98 1.18 -22.31
CA GLY A 306 -0.71 2.08 -21.18
C GLY A 306 -1.39 1.64 -19.90
N VAL A 307 -0.61 1.29 -18.88
CA VAL A 307 -1.12 1.01 -17.53
C VAL A 307 -1.81 2.26 -16.98
N ARG A 308 -3.11 2.13 -16.70
CA ARG A 308 -3.90 3.19 -16.07
C ARG A 308 -3.49 3.27 -14.61
N ARG A 309 -2.60 4.22 -14.30
CA ARG A 309 -2.42 4.71 -12.93
C ARG A 309 -3.71 5.35 -12.44
N ARG A 310 -4.55 4.56 -11.79
CA ARG A 310 -5.68 5.07 -11.02
C ARG A 310 -5.20 5.21 -9.59
N ARG A 311 -5.03 6.46 -9.17
CA ARG A 311 -4.83 6.78 -7.75
C ARG A 311 -6.18 6.66 -7.07
N SER A 312 -6.26 5.80 -6.06
CA SER A 312 -7.49 5.54 -5.31
C SER A 312 -7.70 6.59 -4.21
N TRP A 313 -7.68 7.89 -4.55
CA TRP A 313 -7.85 8.97 -3.57
C TRP A 313 -9.08 8.81 -2.67
N GLY A 314 -10.14 8.20 -3.20
CA GLY A 314 -11.33 7.86 -2.42
C GLY A 314 -11.02 7.00 -1.19
N LEU A 315 -10.07 6.07 -1.25
CA LEU A 315 -9.66 5.26 -0.11
C LEU A 315 -8.97 6.09 0.97
N GLY A 316 -8.09 7.01 0.59
CA GLY A 316 -7.47 7.94 1.56
C GLY A 316 -8.49 8.86 2.24
N VAL A 317 -9.50 9.33 1.49
CA VAL A 317 -10.61 10.12 2.05
C VAL A 317 -11.50 9.26 2.95
N LEU A 318 -11.80 8.02 2.57
CA LEU A 318 -12.56 7.09 3.41
C LEU A 318 -11.83 6.77 4.71
N ALA A 319 -10.51 6.57 4.67
CA ALA A 319 -9.70 6.42 5.88
C ALA A 319 -9.84 7.62 6.82
N LEU A 320 -9.79 8.84 6.26
CA LEU A 320 -9.97 10.07 7.00
C LEU A 320 -11.37 10.18 7.63
N VAL A 321 -12.42 9.89 6.85
CA VAL A 321 -13.80 9.90 7.36
C VAL A 321 -13.97 8.88 8.49
N CYS A 322 -13.41 7.67 8.34
CA CYS A 322 -13.45 6.64 9.36
C CYS A 322 -12.77 7.09 10.65
N ILE A 323 -11.56 7.67 10.59
CA ILE A 323 -10.85 8.05 11.82
C ILE A 323 -11.47 9.26 12.52
N VAL A 324 -11.94 10.25 11.77
CA VAL A 324 -12.64 11.41 12.33
C VAL A 324 -13.97 10.98 12.95
N GLY A 325 -14.73 10.14 12.25
CA GLY A 325 -15.98 9.57 12.75
C GLY A 325 -15.74 8.75 14.02
N ALA A 326 -14.73 7.88 14.01
CA ALA A 326 -14.33 7.13 15.19
C ALA A 326 -14.05 8.10 16.35
N LYS A 327 -13.21 9.12 16.15
CA LYS A 327 -12.86 10.07 17.24
C LYS A 327 -14.09 10.76 17.80
N TRP A 328 -15.04 11.12 16.94
CA TRP A 328 -16.31 11.66 17.39
C TRP A 328 -17.07 10.67 18.30
N PHE A 329 -17.16 9.39 17.94
CA PHE A 329 -17.75 8.36 18.81
C PHE A 329 -17.00 8.18 20.13
N ARG A 330 -15.66 8.18 20.11
CA ARG A 330 -14.85 8.08 21.35
C ARG A 330 -15.05 9.30 22.25
N ASN A 331 -15.11 10.50 21.67
CA ASN A 331 -15.40 11.70 22.44
C ASN A 331 -16.81 11.65 23.04
N GLY A 332 -17.79 11.13 22.30
CA GLY A 332 -19.14 10.96 22.84
C GLY A 332 -19.18 9.97 24.00
N ASP A 333 -18.48 8.84 23.86
CA ASP A 333 -18.30 7.84 24.92
C ASP A 333 -17.62 8.42 26.17
N THR A 334 -16.70 9.40 26.04
CA THR A 334 -16.03 10.02 27.20
C THR A 334 -16.73 11.23 27.79
N THR A 335 -17.38 12.05 26.96
CA THR A 335 -17.91 13.37 27.38
C THR A 335 -19.41 13.35 27.67
N TRP A 336 -20.18 12.50 26.97
CA TRP A 336 -21.63 12.41 27.11
C TRP A 336 -22.07 11.12 27.81
N MET A 337 -21.18 10.62 28.68
CA MET A 337 -21.38 9.40 29.44
C MET A 337 -22.77 9.35 30.09
N CYS A 338 -23.41 8.17 30.06
CA CYS A 338 -24.66 7.90 30.78
C CYS A 338 -25.91 8.66 30.28
N THR A 339 -25.90 9.15 29.05
CA THR A 339 -27.15 9.51 28.34
C THR A 339 -27.79 8.27 27.73
N ASP A 340 -29.08 8.31 27.39
CA ASP A 340 -29.78 7.14 26.83
C ASP A 340 -29.15 6.58 25.54
N VAL A 341 -28.43 7.43 24.80
CA VAL A 341 -27.77 7.05 23.54
C VAL A 341 -26.37 6.46 23.75
N TRP A 342 -25.63 6.97 24.75
CA TRP A 342 -24.21 6.66 24.96
C TRP A 342 -23.94 5.86 26.24
N GLY A 343 -24.97 5.65 27.06
CA GLY A 343 -24.89 4.96 28.33
C GLY A 343 -24.80 3.44 28.18
N PRO A 344 -24.50 2.73 29.28
CA PRO A 344 -24.33 1.28 29.28
C PRO A 344 -25.58 0.49 28.86
N GLU A 345 -26.77 1.07 29.08
CA GLU A 345 -28.05 0.48 28.69
C GLU A 345 -28.38 0.72 27.20
N SER A 346 -27.56 1.51 26.51
CA SER A 346 -27.73 1.71 25.08
C SER A 346 -27.52 0.39 24.34
N TRP A 347 -28.37 0.13 23.35
CA TRP A 347 -28.16 -0.94 22.37
C TRP A 347 -26.92 -0.71 21.49
N PHE A 348 -26.29 0.46 21.64
CA PHE A 348 -25.15 0.93 20.87
C PHE A 348 -23.97 1.26 21.80
N GLN A 349 -22.86 0.54 21.63
CA GLN A 349 -21.61 0.83 22.35
C GLN A 349 -20.70 1.68 21.45
N ALA A 350 -20.53 2.96 21.81
CA ALA A 350 -19.77 3.94 21.04
C ALA A 350 -18.26 3.69 20.97
N HIS A 351 -17.67 3.20 22.05
CA HIS A 351 -16.27 2.76 22.13
C HIS A 351 -15.98 1.56 21.19
N ALA A 352 -16.92 0.64 21.05
CA ALA A 352 -16.82 -0.49 20.11
C ALA A 352 -16.87 0.00 18.65
N VAL A 353 -17.67 1.03 18.37
CA VAL A 353 -17.66 1.71 17.07
C VAL A 353 -16.37 2.49 16.85
N TRP A 354 -15.78 3.06 17.90
CA TRP A 354 -14.45 3.65 17.83
C TRP A 354 -13.40 2.62 17.37
N HIS A 355 -13.33 1.44 17.99
CA HIS A 355 -12.40 0.38 17.58
C HIS A 355 -12.60 -0.02 16.12
N SER A 356 -13.84 -0.29 15.74
CA SER A 356 -14.20 -0.69 14.38
C SER A 356 -13.86 0.40 13.35
N GLY A 357 -14.12 1.67 13.67
CA GLY A 357 -13.78 2.81 12.82
C GLY A 357 -12.28 3.00 12.65
N CYS A 358 -11.50 2.81 13.71
CA CYS A 358 -10.03 2.84 13.66
C CYS A 358 -9.47 1.69 12.81
N ALA A 359 -9.94 0.45 13.01
CA ALA A 359 -9.53 -0.69 12.20
C ALA A 359 -9.84 -0.48 10.71
N LEU A 360 -11.03 0.03 10.38
CA LEU A 360 -11.40 0.37 9.01
C LEU A 360 -10.54 1.50 8.44
N ALA A 361 -10.18 2.51 9.23
CA ALA A 361 -9.26 3.55 8.80
C ALA A 361 -7.90 2.97 8.41
N VAL A 362 -7.34 2.06 9.23
CA VAL A 362 -6.08 1.36 8.94
C VAL A 362 -6.19 0.54 7.65
N MET A 363 -7.28 -0.21 7.47
CA MET A 363 -7.56 -0.95 6.25
C MET A 363 -7.57 -0.04 5.01
N PHE A 364 -8.27 1.09 5.08
CA PHE A 364 -8.36 2.02 3.96
C PHE A 364 -7.03 2.73 3.68
N VAL A 365 -6.23 3.05 4.70
CA VAL A 365 -4.86 3.55 4.52
C VAL A 365 -4.01 2.48 3.83
N TYR A 366 -4.07 1.23 4.27
CA TYR A 366 -3.34 0.12 3.65
C TYR A 366 -3.69 -0.03 2.17
N LEU A 367 -4.99 -0.12 1.86
CA LEU A 367 -5.46 -0.25 0.47
C LEU A 367 -5.08 0.98 -0.36
N PHE A 368 -5.18 2.20 0.21
CA PHE A 368 -4.72 3.41 -0.45
C PHE A 368 -3.25 3.33 -0.82
N LEU A 369 -2.37 3.01 0.12
CA LEU A 369 -0.93 2.88 -0.09
C LEU A 369 -0.60 1.74 -1.08
N ARG A 370 -1.33 0.63 -1.00
CA ARG A 370 -1.23 -0.50 -1.93
C ARG A 370 -1.66 -0.15 -3.34
N SER A 371 -2.60 0.78 -3.53
CA SER A 371 -3.08 1.19 -4.86
C SER A 371 -2.02 1.89 -5.70
N GLU A 372 -0.96 2.35 -5.05
CA GLU A 372 -0.04 3.27 -5.66
C GLU A 372 1.02 2.57 -6.49
N VAL A 373 1.15 3.06 -7.72
CA VAL A 373 2.18 2.61 -8.66
C VAL A 373 3.23 3.72 -8.78
N PHE A 374 4.45 3.42 -8.35
CA PHE A 374 5.60 4.33 -8.46
C PHE A 374 6.27 4.15 -9.81
N ASN A 375 6.56 5.26 -10.51
CA ASN A 375 7.32 5.20 -11.75
C ASN A 375 8.81 5.24 -11.47
N MET A 376 9.38 4.19 -10.88
CA MET A 376 10.83 4.18 -10.72
C MET A 376 11.54 4.29 -12.08
N TYR A 377 10.92 3.74 -13.14
CA TYR A 377 11.47 3.75 -14.51
C TYR A 377 11.28 5.04 -15.30
N GLY A 378 10.57 6.06 -14.80
CA GLY A 378 10.54 7.35 -15.50
C GLY A 378 11.93 7.98 -15.63
N TYR A 379 12.85 7.57 -14.76
CA TYR A 379 14.26 7.94 -14.81
C TYR A 379 15.09 6.94 -15.59
N VAL A 380 14.86 5.63 -15.40
CA VAL A 380 15.60 4.60 -16.14
C VAL A 380 15.30 4.68 -17.63
N SER A 381 14.06 4.93 -18.07
CA SER A 381 13.78 5.12 -19.50
C SER A 381 14.37 6.41 -20.06
N LYS A 382 14.59 7.43 -19.21
CA LYS A 382 15.29 8.64 -19.62
C LYS A 382 16.77 8.33 -19.77
N TYR A 383 17.36 7.64 -18.78
CA TYR A 383 18.72 7.16 -18.85
C TYR A 383 18.95 6.16 -20.00
N GLU A 384 18.02 5.26 -20.28
CA GLU A 384 18.07 4.30 -21.39
C GLU A 384 17.80 4.96 -22.72
N ALA A 385 16.96 6.01 -22.79
CA ALA A 385 16.81 6.80 -24.01
C ALA A 385 18.06 7.64 -24.27
N ASP A 386 18.59 8.29 -23.23
CA ASP A 386 19.83 9.05 -23.27
C ASP A 386 21.01 8.10 -23.60
N TYR A 387 21.06 6.88 -23.03
CA TYR A 387 22.04 5.84 -23.38
C TYR A 387 21.81 5.22 -24.75
N ALA A 388 20.57 5.08 -25.20
CA ALA A 388 20.27 4.54 -26.52
C ALA A 388 20.65 5.54 -27.60
N ASP A 389 20.42 6.83 -27.39
CA ASP A 389 20.92 7.91 -28.24
C ASP A 389 22.45 7.99 -28.14
N GLU A 390 23.07 7.87 -26.95
CA GLU A 390 24.53 7.81 -26.83
C GLU A 390 25.13 6.59 -27.52
N SER A 391 24.49 5.42 -27.39
CA SER A 391 24.92 4.17 -28.02
C SER A 391 24.75 4.24 -29.53
N LYS A 392 23.65 4.84 -30.01
CA LYS A 392 23.41 5.09 -31.44
C LYS A 392 24.44 6.07 -31.99
N ASN A 393 24.67 7.20 -31.33
CA ASN A 393 25.68 8.18 -31.69
C ASN A 393 27.11 7.61 -31.60
N TRP A 394 27.35 6.64 -30.71
CA TRP A 394 28.62 5.92 -30.63
C TRP A 394 28.79 4.97 -31.82
N ILE A 395 27.75 4.20 -32.17
CA ILE A 395 27.74 3.32 -33.35
C ILE A 395 27.95 4.14 -34.63
N GLU A 396 27.21 5.24 -34.80
CA GLU A 396 27.35 6.14 -35.95
C GLU A 396 28.79 6.69 -36.07
N ARG A 397 29.41 7.11 -34.94
CA ARG A 397 30.83 7.53 -34.92
C ARG A 397 31.82 6.41 -35.22
N GLN A 398 31.51 5.15 -34.89
CA GLN A 398 32.36 4.03 -35.28
C GLN A 398 32.22 3.72 -36.77
N VAL A 399 31.01 3.81 -37.32
CA VAL A 399 30.77 3.63 -38.76
C VAL A 399 31.51 4.69 -39.57
N GLU A 400 31.45 5.96 -39.16
CA GLU A 400 32.16 7.07 -39.79
C GLU A 400 33.69 6.83 -39.80
N LYS A 401 34.28 6.43 -38.65
CA LYS A 401 35.71 6.08 -38.59
C LYS A 401 36.13 4.93 -39.51
N VAL A 402 35.24 3.95 -39.71
CA VAL A 402 35.50 2.83 -40.63
C VAL A 402 35.41 3.31 -42.07
N GLU A 403 34.50 4.22 -42.40
CA GLU A 403 34.41 4.83 -43.74
C GLU A 403 35.66 5.64 -44.09
N ASP A 404 36.18 6.45 -43.16
CA ASP A 404 37.43 7.18 -43.34
C ASP A 404 38.63 6.24 -43.57
N LEU A 405 38.70 5.13 -42.84
CA LEU A 405 39.74 4.11 -43.01
C LEU A 405 39.65 3.39 -44.36
N ILE A 406 38.44 3.15 -44.87
CA ILE A 406 38.21 2.54 -46.19
C ILE A 406 38.64 3.48 -47.32
N GLU A 407 38.58 4.80 -47.11
CA GLU A 407 39.04 5.77 -48.11
C GLU A 407 40.57 5.79 -48.26
N TYR A 408 41.30 5.46 -47.19
CA TYR A 408 42.77 5.36 -47.17
C TYR A 408 43.34 4.01 -47.63
N LEU A 409 42.49 2.98 -47.78
CA LEU A 409 42.92 1.66 -48.23
C LEU A 409 42.95 1.59 -49.76
N ASP A 410 44.10 1.17 -50.30
CA ASP A 410 44.35 1.04 -51.73
C ASP A 410 43.51 -0.11 -52.35
N GLY A 411 43.35 -0.08 -53.67
CA GLY A 411 42.23 -0.70 -54.43
C GLY A 411 41.85 -2.14 -54.10
N GLU A 412 42.81 -3.04 -53.82
CA GLU A 412 42.51 -4.46 -53.51
C GLU A 412 41.88 -4.65 -52.12
N THR A 413 42.27 -3.85 -51.12
CA THR A 413 41.71 -3.94 -49.76
C THR A 413 40.34 -3.29 -49.62
N LYS A 414 39.98 -2.40 -50.55
CA LYS A 414 38.72 -1.67 -50.54
C LYS A 414 37.52 -2.55 -50.89
N GLU A 415 37.67 -3.45 -51.86
CA GLU A 415 36.61 -4.38 -52.29
C GLU A 415 36.26 -5.41 -51.22
N GLU A 416 37.26 -5.99 -50.54
CA GLU A 416 37.04 -6.94 -49.42
C GLU A 416 36.28 -6.27 -48.27
N CYS A 417 36.59 -5.00 -47.97
CA CYS A 417 35.93 -4.24 -46.91
C CYS A 417 34.48 -3.87 -47.26
N VAL A 418 34.23 -3.43 -48.49
CA VAL A 418 32.87 -3.16 -49.01
C VAL A 418 32.00 -4.44 -49.03
N ARG A 419 32.60 -5.60 -49.34
CA ARG A 419 31.92 -6.90 -49.29
C ARG A 419 31.54 -7.33 -47.87
N ARG A 420 32.37 -7.03 -46.87
CA ARG A 420 32.04 -7.28 -45.45
C ARG A 420 30.97 -6.31 -44.92
N LYS A 421 30.98 -5.04 -45.34
CA LYS A 421 29.94 -4.06 -44.98
C LYS A 421 28.57 -4.48 -45.48
N SER A 422 28.47 -4.87 -46.75
CA SER A 422 27.22 -5.37 -47.35
C SER A 422 26.68 -6.62 -46.65
N GLN A 423 27.55 -7.50 -46.12
CA GLN A 423 27.12 -8.64 -45.30
C GLN A 423 26.60 -8.25 -43.90
N MET A 424 27.09 -7.17 -43.29
CA MET A 424 26.58 -6.66 -42.01
C MET A 424 25.22 -5.96 -42.18
N ASP A 425 25.06 -5.12 -43.21
CA ASP A 425 23.80 -4.44 -43.50
C ASP A 425 22.67 -5.42 -43.84
N LEU A 426 22.98 -6.49 -44.58
CA LEU A 426 22.01 -7.56 -44.89
C LEU A 426 21.52 -8.33 -43.64
N ARG A 427 22.28 -8.35 -42.55
CA ARG A 427 21.88 -9.01 -41.28
C ARG A 427 21.03 -8.11 -40.39
N GLN A 428 21.19 -6.78 -40.45
CA GLN A 428 20.32 -5.85 -39.71
C GLN A 428 18.90 -5.78 -40.29
N VAL A 429 18.75 -5.95 -41.61
CA VAL A 429 17.45 -5.81 -42.29
C VAL A 429 16.54 -7.03 -42.10
N ASN A 430 17.08 -8.22 -41.78
CA ASN A 430 16.33 -9.48 -41.76
C ASN A 430 15.89 -10.02 -40.39
N GLY A 431 16.07 -9.30 -39.27
CA GLY A 431 15.70 -9.86 -37.96
C GLY A 431 15.45 -8.83 -36.87
N GLY A 432 14.20 -8.39 -36.76
CA GLY A 432 13.73 -7.61 -35.61
C GLY A 432 14.01 -8.33 -34.28
N LYS A 433 14.67 -7.60 -33.36
CA LYS A 433 15.27 -8.01 -32.07
C LYS A 433 16.68 -8.57 -32.19
N VAL A 434 17.64 -7.65 -32.23
CA VAL A 434 19.04 -7.91 -31.90
C VAL A 434 19.12 -8.46 -30.47
N ASN A 435 19.50 -9.73 -30.33
CA ASN A 435 19.80 -10.34 -29.05
C ASN A 435 21.18 -9.83 -28.59
N MET A 436 21.22 -8.83 -27.70
CA MET A 436 22.47 -8.21 -27.23
C MET A 436 23.50 -9.22 -26.69
N LYS A 437 23.07 -10.38 -26.17
CA LYS A 437 23.99 -11.43 -25.72
C LYS A 437 24.77 -12.09 -26.87
N LEU A 438 24.19 -12.16 -28.07
CA LEU A 438 24.89 -12.68 -29.25
C LEU A 438 25.89 -11.65 -29.79
N VAL A 439 25.51 -10.36 -29.77
CA VAL A 439 26.39 -9.28 -30.24
C VAL A 439 27.64 -9.15 -29.37
N VAL A 440 27.53 -9.28 -28.04
CA VAL A 440 28.70 -9.25 -27.15
C VAL A 440 29.62 -10.46 -27.39
N LYS A 441 29.05 -11.66 -27.61
CA LYS A 441 29.83 -12.89 -27.85
C LYS A 441 30.51 -12.92 -29.23
N GLU A 442 29.87 -12.36 -30.26
CA GLU A 442 30.51 -12.17 -31.57
C GLU A 442 31.56 -11.05 -31.53
N ARG A 443 31.43 -10.06 -30.62
CA ARG A 443 32.40 -8.98 -30.43
C ARG A 443 33.70 -9.48 -29.78
N GLU A 444 33.64 -10.42 -28.85
CA GLU A 444 34.83 -11.11 -28.31
C GLU A 444 35.55 -11.88 -29.43
N ASN A 445 34.82 -12.64 -30.25
CA ASN A 445 35.41 -13.39 -31.37
C ASN A 445 35.94 -12.50 -32.51
N SER A 446 35.35 -11.31 -32.72
CA SER A 446 35.79 -10.35 -33.74
C SER A 446 37.04 -9.58 -33.34
N LEU A 447 37.23 -9.30 -32.05
CA LEU A 447 38.42 -8.62 -31.55
C LEU A 447 39.64 -9.55 -31.55
N ASP A 448 39.44 -10.86 -31.31
CA ASP A 448 40.48 -11.89 -31.50
C ASP A 448 40.89 -12.03 -32.97
N GLY A 449 39.98 -11.75 -33.92
CA GLY A 449 40.29 -11.75 -35.35
C GLY A 449 41.06 -10.52 -35.82
N ILE A 450 40.81 -9.34 -35.22
CA ILE A 450 41.47 -8.08 -35.60
C ILE A 450 42.84 -7.94 -34.91
N GLY A 451 43.01 -8.46 -33.70
CA GLY A 451 44.30 -8.51 -33.01
C GLY A 451 45.34 -9.45 -33.65
N ASN A 452 44.94 -10.27 -34.64
CA ASN A 452 45.85 -11.11 -35.43
C ASN A 452 46.19 -10.50 -36.81
N VAL A 453 45.63 -9.33 -37.15
CA VAL A 453 45.85 -8.64 -38.44
C VAL A 453 46.60 -7.32 -38.26
N LEU A 454 46.54 -6.71 -37.07
CA LEU A 454 47.48 -5.68 -36.61
C LEU A 454 48.71 -6.33 -35.99
#